data_AF-A0A1M6JJ53-F1
#
_entry.id   AF-A0A1M6JJ53-F1
#
_cell.length_a   1.000
_cell.length_b   1.000
_cell.length_c   1.000
_cell.angle_alpha   90.00
_cell.angle_beta   90.00
_cell.angle_gamma   90.00
#
_symmetry.space_group_name_H-M   'P 1'
#
loop_
_entity.id
_entity.type
_entity.pdbx_description
1 polymer ?
#
loop_
_entity_poly.entity_id
_entity_poly.type
_entity_poly.pdbx_seq_one_letter_code
_entity_poly.pdbx_strand_id
1 'polypeptide(L)'
;MKKTILTLLAITLWTGLVQAQNNIVATVDSLTIIWDKEAIVLETYEGMREYCHNGQHRRNTIKLVKTIHHYDSVLHKTVRDKYDANQDDEAKATLSDIEKLEKDYTTKEFLAFIHEECAEFNEIEKNYGRAKGKTYKKEVEKMEKQLVKYVEQITYQIDIIDEHIHHLKALEEVTLD
;
A
#
# COMPACT_ATOMS: atom_id res chain seq x y z
N MET A 1 20.14 -59.48 -11.04
CA MET A 1 19.79 -58.99 -9.68
C MET A 1 19.57 -57.49 -9.75
N LYS A 2 18.31 -57.04 -9.64
CA LYS A 2 17.93 -55.61 -9.62
C LYS A 2 17.54 -55.26 -8.18
N LYS A 3 18.27 -54.36 -7.53
CA LYS A 3 17.85 -53.76 -6.26
C LYS A 3 18.22 -52.27 -6.21
N THR A 4 17.17 -51.45 -6.24
CA THR A 4 16.94 -50.21 -5.48
C THR A 4 18.00 -49.11 -5.52
N ILE A 5 17.73 -48.08 -6.34
CA ILE A 5 18.03 -46.68 -6.02
C ILE A 5 16.76 -45.90 -6.34
N LEU A 6 15.92 -45.62 -5.34
CA LEU A 6 14.79 -44.70 -5.50
C LEU A 6 14.29 -44.19 -4.15
N THR A 7 15.03 -43.29 -3.51
CA THR A 7 14.48 -42.39 -2.48
C THR A 7 15.53 -41.35 -2.09
N LEU A 8 15.50 -40.17 -2.72
CA LEU A 8 16.06 -38.91 -2.19
C LEU A 8 15.82 -37.77 -3.20
N LEU A 9 14.54 -37.46 -3.46
CA LEU A 9 14.15 -36.30 -4.27
C LEU A 9 12.71 -35.92 -3.90
N ALA A 10 12.49 -35.61 -2.62
CA ALA A 10 11.20 -35.13 -2.13
C ALA A 10 11.29 -34.07 -1.02
N ILE A 11 12.50 -33.53 -0.73
CA ILE A 11 12.67 -32.52 0.35
C ILE A 11 12.98 -31.11 -0.21
N THR A 12 13.33 -30.97 -1.50
CA THR A 12 13.71 -29.67 -2.08
C THR A 12 12.53 -28.82 -2.56
N LEU A 13 11.30 -29.30 -2.46
CA LEU A 13 10.12 -28.56 -2.92
C LEU A 13 9.48 -27.69 -1.82
N TRP A 14 9.81 -27.91 -0.55
CA TRP A 14 9.21 -27.14 0.56
C TRP A 14 9.96 -25.87 0.91
N THR A 15 11.26 -25.78 0.61
CA THR A 15 12.06 -24.57 0.91
C THR A 15 11.71 -23.38 0.01
N GLY A 16 11.20 -23.62 -1.20
CA GLY A 16 10.88 -22.56 -2.17
C GLY A 16 9.66 -21.71 -1.80
N LEU A 17 8.63 -22.32 -1.20
CA LEU A 17 7.40 -21.64 -0.78
C LEU A 17 7.65 -20.70 0.41
N VAL A 18 8.40 -21.17 1.42
CA VAL A 18 8.75 -20.38 2.61
C VAL A 18 9.65 -19.19 2.28
N GLN A 19 10.57 -19.33 1.30
CA GLN A 19 11.40 -18.20 0.84
C GLN A 19 10.59 -17.15 0.04
N ALA A 20 9.60 -17.57 -0.75
CA ALA A 20 8.76 -16.64 -1.51
C ALA A 20 7.87 -15.79 -0.59
N GLN A 21 7.34 -16.38 0.48
CA GLN A 21 6.45 -15.68 1.41
C GLN A 21 7.20 -14.74 2.37
N ASN A 22 8.36 -15.14 2.87
CA ASN A 22 9.25 -14.24 3.61
C ASN A 22 9.68 -13.01 2.80
N ASN A 23 9.76 -13.14 1.48
CA ASN A 23 10.06 -12.04 0.58
C ASN A 23 8.86 -11.07 0.43
N ILE A 24 7.62 -11.58 0.43
CA ILE A 24 6.42 -10.74 0.37
C ILE A 24 6.28 -9.90 1.64
N VAL A 25 6.38 -10.50 2.83
CA VAL A 25 6.27 -9.77 4.12
C VAL A 25 7.29 -8.64 4.19
N ALA A 26 8.57 -8.95 3.98
CA ALA A 26 9.63 -7.94 4.03
C ALA A 26 9.47 -6.86 2.95
N THR A 27 8.86 -7.20 1.81
CA THR A 27 8.58 -6.20 0.77
C THR A 27 7.44 -5.28 1.18
N VAL A 28 6.36 -5.81 1.75
CA VAL A 28 5.24 -4.99 2.22
C VAL A 28 5.67 -4.10 3.38
N ASP A 29 6.41 -4.62 4.37
CA ASP A 29 7.03 -3.82 5.44
C ASP A 29 7.81 -2.62 4.87
N SER A 30 8.66 -2.88 3.88
CA SER A 30 9.46 -1.83 3.25
C SER A 30 8.60 -0.82 2.50
N LEU A 31 7.51 -1.24 1.87
CA LEU A 31 6.60 -0.34 1.16
C LEU A 31 5.79 0.52 2.13
N THR A 32 5.31 -0.05 3.23
CA THR A 32 4.63 0.67 4.33
C THR A 32 5.53 1.77 4.88
N ILE A 33 6.78 1.45 5.23
CA ILE A 33 7.74 2.46 5.73
C ILE A 33 8.01 3.59 4.71
N ILE A 34 8.04 3.27 3.41
CA ILE A 34 8.23 4.28 2.37
C ILE A 34 6.96 5.12 2.22
N TRP A 35 5.78 4.49 2.29
CA TRP A 35 4.50 5.16 2.27
C TRP A 35 4.34 6.13 3.43
N ASP A 36 4.61 5.72 4.67
CA ASP A 36 4.46 6.60 5.85
C ASP A 36 5.27 7.89 5.72
N LYS A 37 6.48 7.79 5.16
CA LYS A 37 7.33 8.96 4.92
C LYS A 37 6.75 9.87 3.84
N GLU A 38 6.21 9.28 2.79
CA GLU A 38 5.58 10.02 1.69
C GLU A 38 4.24 10.63 2.13
N ALA A 39 3.46 9.93 2.95
CA ALA A 39 2.19 10.36 3.52
C ALA A 39 2.37 11.66 4.30
N ILE A 40 3.35 11.72 5.22
CA ILE A 40 3.69 12.94 5.97
C ILE A 40 3.95 14.14 5.05
N VAL A 41 4.55 13.90 3.88
CA VAL A 41 4.78 14.97 2.89
C VAL A 41 3.47 15.36 2.23
N LEU A 42 2.73 14.40 1.68
CA LEU A 42 1.48 14.61 0.93
C LEU A 42 0.37 15.26 1.76
N GLU A 43 0.38 15.12 3.07
CA GLU A 43 -0.58 15.72 4.00
C GLU A 43 -0.44 17.25 4.12
N THR A 44 0.65 17.83 3.61
CA THR A 44 0.96 19.25 3.77
C THR A 44 0.84 20.02 2.47
N TYR A 45 0.51 21.31 2.59
CA TYR A 45 0.45 22.21 1.44
C TYR A 45 1.82 22.35 0.75
N GLU A 46 2.91 22.32 1.52
CA GLU A 46 4.26 22.40 0.97
C GLU A 46 4.68 21.10 0.28
N GLY A 47 4.30 19.93 0.81
CA GLY A 47 4.51 18.68 0.11
C GLY A 47 3.69 18.60 -1.19
N MET A 48 2.49 19.17 -1.21
CA MET A 48 1.73 19.31 -2.46
C MET A 48 2.38 20.28 -3.45
N ARG A 49 2.98 21.39 -3.00
CA ARG A 49 3.82 22.24 -3.86
C ARG A 49 4.92 21.40 -4.53
N GLU A 50 5.64 20.60 -3.74
CA GLU A 50 6.72 19.75 -4.23
C GLU A 50 6.20 18.71 -5.22
N TYR A 51 5.12 17.99 -4.88
CA TYR A 51 4.51 17.02 -5.78
C TYR A 51 4.07 17.64 -7.12
N CYS A 52 3.36 18.78 -7.08
CA CYS A 52 2.80 19.37 -8.30
C CYS A 52 3.88 19.94 -9.22
N HIS A 53 4.95 20.50 -8.66
CA HIS A 53 6.01 21.16 -9.44
C HIS A 53 7.23 20.29 -9.73
N ASN A 54 7.53 19.29 -8.89
CA ASN A 54 8.63 18.36 -9.11
C ASN A 54 8.14 17.10 -9.83
N GLY A 55 8.37 17.07 -11.14
CA GLY A 55 8.00 15.92 -11.97
C GLY A 55 8.67 14.60 -11.56
N GLN A 56 9.84 14.64 -10.91
CA GLN A 56 10.49 13.43 -10.39
C GLN A 56 9.80 12.93 -9.12
N HIS A 57 9.50 13.83 -8.17
CA HIS A 57 8.72 13.51 -6.97
C HIS A 57 7.40 12.85 -7.38
N ARG A 58 6.62 13.51 -8.23
CA ARG A 58 5.36 12.97 -8.75
C ARG A 58 5.49 11.56 -9.33
N ARG A 59 6.50 11.32 -10.19
CA ARG A 59 6.71 9.99 -10.77
C ARG A 59 7.03 8.94 -9.72
N ASN A 60 7.82 9.29 -8.72
CA ASN A 60 8.19 8.39 -7.64
C ASN A 60 6.98 8.02 -6.78
N THR A 61 6.17 9.00 -6.38
CA THR A 61 4.94 8.77 -5.61
C THR A 61 3.95 7.90 -6.38
N ILE A 62 3.72 8.18 -7.67
CA ILE A 62 2.83 7.36 -8.52
C ILE A 62 3.38 5.93 -8.64
N LYS A 63 4.69 5.77 -8.76
CA LYS A 63 5.31 4.44 -8.79
C LYS A 63 5.14 3.70 -7.47
N LEU A 64 5.28 4.39 -6.33
CA LEU A 64 5.08 3.83 -5.00
C LEU A 64 3.65 3.30 -4.85
N VAL A 65 2.63 4.13 -5.11
CA VAL A 65 1.22 3.72 -5.04
C VAL A 65 0.93 2.53 -5.95
N LYS A 66 1.42 2.54 -7.20
CA LYS A 66 1.28 1.39 -8.10
C LYS A 66 1.96 0.12 -7.59
N THR A 67 3.09 0.26 -6.90
CA THR A 67 3.83 -0.87 -6.35
C THR A 67 3.07 -1.46 -5.17
N ILE A 68 2.52 -0.62 -4.30
CA ILE A 68 1.66 -1.03 -3.18
C ILE A 68 0.46 -1.83 -3.70
N HIS A 69 -0.30 -1.30 -4.66
CA HIS A 69 -1.42 -2.02 -5.28
C HIS A 69 -1.01 -3.32 -5.97
N HIS A 70 0.17 -3.36 -6.58
CA HIS A 70 0.67 -4.61 -7.17
C HIS A 70 0.86 -5.69 -6.10
N TYR A 71 1.50 -5.35 -4.99
CA TYR A 71 1.74 -6.30 -3.91
C TYR A 71 0.45 -6.67 -3.18
N ASP A 72 -0.50 -5.75 -3.08
CA ASP A 72 -1.85 -6.03 -2.58
C ASP A 72 -2.59 -7.06 -3.45
N SER A 73 -2.56 -6.90 -4.77
CA SER A 73 -3.09 -7.90 -5.71
C SER A 73 -2.40 -9.27 -5.60
N VAL A 74 -1.07 -9.30 -5.37
CA VAL A 74 -0.31 -10.54 -5.16
C VAL A 74 -0.71 -11.20 -3.85
N LEU A 75 -0.87 -10.40 -2.79
CA LEU A 75 -1.34 -10.86 -1.50
C LEU A 75 -2.73 -11.45 -1.62
N HIS A 76 -3.68 -10.71 -2.19
CA HIS A 76 -5.05 -11.15 -2.42
C HIS A 76 -5.10 -12.55 -3.04
N LYS A 77 -4.31 -12.80 -4.08
CA LYS A 77 -4.22 -14.12 -4.70
C LYS A 77 -3.71 -15.17 -3.71
N THR A 78 -2.64 -14.88 -2.99
CA THR A 78 -2.03 -15.78 -2.00
C THR A 78 -3.00 -16.14 -0.88
N VAL A 79 -3.73 -15.15 -0.36
CA VAL A 79 -4.73 -15.33 0.70
C VAL A 79 -5.94 -16.10 0.17
N ARG A 80 -6.38 -15.82 -1.05
CA ARG A 80 -7.49 -16.55 -1.71
C ARG A 80 -7.16 -18.02 -1.88
N ASP A 81 -5.97 -18.34 -2.39
CA ASP A 81 -5.52 -19.72 -2.57
C ASP A 81 -5.50 -20.48 -1.22
N LYS A 82 -5.12 -19.81 -0.12
CA LYS A 82 -5.19 -20.37 1.24
C LYS A 82 -6.62 -20.55 1.74
N TYR A 83 -7.49 -19.56 1.55
CA TYR A 83 -8.88 -19.64 1.95
C TYR A 83 -9.60 -20.78 1.22
N ASP A 84 -9.38 -20.93 -0.09
CA ASP A 84 -9.99 -21.99 -0.88
C ASP A 84 -9.54 -23.39 -0.42
N ALA A 85 -8.31 -23.51 0.12
CA ALA A 85 -7.79 -24.76 0.66
C ALA A 85 -8.32 -25.09 2.06
N ASN A 86 -8.39 -24.11 2.96
CA ASN A 86 -8.57 -24.35 4.41
C ASN A 86 -9.84 -23.72 5.01
N GLN A 87 -10.56 -22.89 4.26
CA GLN A 87 -11.73 -22.13 4.72
C GLN A 87 -11.46 -21.32 6.00
N ASP A 88 -10.27 -20.74 6.10
CA ASP A 88 -9.78 -20.00 7.26
C ASP A 88 -10.47 -18.63 7.41
N ASP A 89 -11.04 -18.34 8.58
CA ASP A 89 -11.82 -17.11 8.81
C ASP A 89 -10.93 -15.85 8.79
N GLU A 90 -9.66 -15.95 9.19
CA GLU A 90 -8.70 -14.83 9.12
C GLU A 90 -8.36 -14.51 7.67
N ALA A 91 -8.08 -15.53 6.84
CA ALA A 91 -7.89 -15.35 5.40
C ALA A 91 -9.10 -14.71 4.72
N LYS A 92 -10.32 -15.02 5.17
CA LYS A 92 -11.54 -14.37 4.70
C LYS A 92 -11.61 -12.89 5.09
N ALA A 93 -11.26 -12.55 6.33
CA ALA A 93 -11.22 -11.16 6.79
C ALA A 93 -10.19 -10.36 5.98
N THR A 94 -8.97 -10.88 5.85
CA THR A 94 -7.91 -10.28 5.03
C THR A 94 -8.36 -10.04 3.58
N LEU A 95 -9.06 -11.00 2.95
CA LEU A 95 -9.59 -10.81 1.60
C LEU A 95 -10.59 -9.65 1.51
N SER A 96 -11.47 -9.50 2.52
CA SER A 96 -12.44 -8.42 2.56
C SER A 96 -11.78 -7.04 2.66
N ASP A 97 -10.70 -6.93 3.44
CA ASP A 97 -9.99 -5.66 3.63
C ASP A 97 -9.14 -5.29 2.40
N ILE A 98 -8.49 -6.28 1.77
CA ILE A 98 -7.81 -6.08 0.48
C ILE A 98 -8.81 -5.62 -0.61
N GLU A 99 -9.96 -6.29 -0.70
CA GLU A 99 -10.99 -5.92 -1.69
C GLU A 99 -11.53 -4.50 -1.48
N LYS A 100 -11.52 -4.00 -0.24
CA LYS A 100 -11.90 -2.63 0.07
C LYS A 100 -10.85 -1.62 -0.40
N LEU A 101 -9.56 -1.89 -0.19
CA LEU A 101 -8.48 -1.04 -0.73
C LEU A 101 -8.54 -0.98 -2.27
N GLU A 102 -8.70 -2.13 -2.93
CA GLU A 102 -8.78 -2.24 -4.39
C GLU A 102 -10.05 -1.63 -5.00
N LYS A 103 -11.05 -1.31 -4.17
CA LYS A 103 -12.31 -0.71 -4.64
C LYS A 103 -12.39 0.79 -4.36
N ASP A 104 -12.06 1.21 -3.15
CA ASP A 104 -12.34 2.56 -2.65
C ASP A 104 -11.11 3.49 -2.74
N TYR A 105 -9.91 2.93 -2.91
CA TYR A 105 -8.65 3.66 -2.90
C TYR A 105 -7.71 3.21 -4.03
N THR A 106 -8.28 3.00 -5.22
CA THR A 106 -7.50 2.56 -6.38
C THR A 106 -6.39 3.56 -6.74
N THR A 107 -5.34 3.08 -7.42
CA THR A 107 -4.33 3.98 -8.05
C THR A 107 -5.01 5.07 -8.89
N LYS A 108 -6.13 4.74 -9.55
CA LYS A 108 -6.89 5.68 -10.37
C LYS A 108 -7.53 6.78 -9.52
N GLU A 109 -8.14 6.43 -8.40
CA GLU A 109 -8.75 7.40 -7.47
C GLU A 109 -7.69 8.26 -6.80
N PHE A 110 -6.56 7.68 -6.38
CA PHE A 110 -5.43 8.46 -5.88
C PHE A 110 -4.94 9.49 -6.91
N LEU A 111 -4.78 9.07 -8.16
CA LEU A 111 -4.37 9.96 -9.25
C LEU A 111 -5.41 11.06 -9.53
N ALA A 112 -6.71 10.74 -9.42
CA ALA A 112 -7.76 11.73 -9.59
C ALA A 112 -7.75 12.76 -8.46
N PHE A 113 -7.73 12.29 -7.21
CA PHE A 113 -7.64 13.13 -6.02
C PHE A 113 -6.44 14.08 -6.09
N ILE A 114 -5.23 13.55 -6.28
CA ILE A 114 -4.02 14.38 -6.32
C ILE A 114 -4.01 15.36 -7.51
N HIS A 115 -4.64 15.02 -8.63
CA HIS A 115 -4.81 15.97 -9.74
C HIS A 115 -5.69 17.15 -9.32
N GLU A 116 -6.82 16.88 -8.69
CA GLU A 116 -7.73 17.91 -8.17
C GLU A 116 -7.03 18.81 -7.15
N GLU A 117 -6.28 18.21 -6.22
CA GLU A 117 -5.48 18.95 -5.24
C GLU A 117 -4.40 19.82 -5.90
N CYS A 118 -3.74 19.34 -6.97
CA CYS A 118 -2.83 20.20 -7.74
C CYS A 118 -3.55 21.36 -8.46
N ALA A 119 -4.80 21.18 -8.89
CA ALA A 119 -5.59 22.27 -9.45
C ALA A 119 -5.93 23.30 -8.37
N GLU A 120 -6.39 22.86 -7.19
CA GLU A 120 -6.70 23.71 -6.04
C GLU A 120 -5.46 24.49 -5.56
N PHE A 121 -4.31 23.82 -5.44
CA PHE A 121 -3.02 24.46 -5.14
C PHE A 121 -2.71 25.62 -6.10
N ASN A 122 -2.83 25.38 -7.41
CA ASN A 122 -2.55 26.38 -8.42
C ASN A 122 -3.52 27.58 -8.34
N GLU A 123 -4.80 27.32 -8.02
CA GLU A 123 -5.78 28.38 -7.81
C GLU A 123 -5.47 29.22 -6.58
N ILE A 124 -5.08 28.60 -5.47
CA ILE A 124 -4.69 29.29 -4.24
C ILE A 124 -3.46 30.18 -4.48
N GLU A 125 -2.40 29.64 -5.09
CA GLU A 125 -1.19 30.41 -5.38
C GLU A 125 -1.48 31.59 -6.32
N LYS A 126 -2.26 31.36 -7.38
CA LYS A 126 -2.62 32.39 -8.37
C LYS A 126 -3.44 33.53 -7.76
N ASN A 127 -4.45 33.21 -6.97
CA ASN A 127 -5.42 34.19 -6.48
C ASN A 127 -4.99 34.85 -5.16
N TYR A 128 -4.29 34.12 -4.29
CA TYR A 128 -4.02 34.54 -2.91
C TYR A 128 -2.54 34.45 -2.50
N GLY A 129 -1.71 33.71 -3.26
CA GLY A 129 -0.31 33.42 -2.92
C GLY A 129 0.61 34.63 -2.79
N ARG A 130 0.31 35.74 -3.47
CA ARG A 130 1.13 36.97 -3.39
C ARG A 130 1.02 37.68 -2.05
N ALA A 131 -0.20 37.81 -1.52
CA ALA A 131 -0.44 38.54 -0.29
C ALA A 131 -0.30 37.66 0.96
N LYS A 132 -0.43 36.33 0.80
CA LYS A 132 -0.42 35.34 1.89
C LYS A 132 -1.31 35.76 3.08
N GLY A 133 -2.42 36.44 2.77
CA GLY A 133 -3.33 37.04 3.73
C GLY A 133 -4.27 36.03 4.38
N LYS A 134 -5.30 36.51 5.08
CA LYS A 134 -6.25 35.66 5.79
C LYS A 134 -6.94 34.61 4.90
N THR A 135 -7.35 34.99 3.69
CA THR A 135 -7.98 34.06 2.73
C THR A 135 -7.01 32.97 2.29
N TYR A 136 -5.76 33.32 1.95
CA TYR A 136 -4.73 32.33 1.62
C TYR A 136 -4.58 31.27 2.71
N LYS A 137 -4.43 31.69 3.97
CA LYS A 137 -4.28 30.76 5.11
C LYS A 137 -5.49 29.85 5.26
N LYS A 138 -6.70 30.40 5.11
CA LYS A 138 -7.94 29.62 5.20
C LYS A 138 -8.05 28.55 4.11
N GLU A 139 -7.71 28.88 2.87
CA GLU A 139 -7.75 27.91 1.77
C GLU A 139 -6.65 26.86 1.91
N VAL A 140 -5.45 27.24 2.34
CA VAL A 140 -4.37 26.30 2.71
C VAL A 140 -4.83 25.31 3.77
N GLU A 141 -5.40 25.80 4.89
CA GLU A 141 -5.91 24.93 5.96
C GLU A 141 -7.04 24.00 5.50
N LYS A 142 -7.87 24.45 4.56
CA LYS A 142 -8.94 23.63 3.99
C LYS A 142 -8.36 22.50 3.14
N MET A 143 -7.41 22.82 2.27
CA MET A 143 -6.70 21.86 1.44
C MET A 143 -5.96 20.82 2.29
N GLU A 144 -5.18 21.25 3.28
CA GLU A 144 -4.45 20.34 4.18
C GLU A 144 -5.38 19.37 4.92
N LYS A 145 -6.57 19.82 5.34
CA LYS A 145 -7.57 18.92 5.93
C LYS A 145 -8.09 17.86 4.95
N GLN A 146 -8.21 18.19 3.66
CA GLN A 146 -8.62 17.25 2.63
C GLN A 146 -7.50 16.22 2.37
N LEU A 147 -6.25 16.70 2.27
CA LEU A 147 -5.06 15.87 2.13
C LEU A 147 -4.92 14.88 3.28
N VAL A 148 -4.91 15.37 4.54
CA VAL A 148 -4.85 14.53 5.74
C VAL A 148 -5.93 13.47 5.71
N LYS A 149 -7.19 13.86 5.51
CA LYS A 149 -8.29 12.90 5.51
C LYS A 149 -8.11 11.81 4.45
N TYR A 150 -7.67 12.15 3.25
CA TYR A 150 -7.52 11.16 2.17
C TYR A 150 -6.30 10.26 2.37
N VAL A 151 -5.16 10.86 2.73
CA VAL A 151 -3.90 10.14 2.95
C VAL A 151 -4.03 9.18 4.15
N GLU A 152 -4.63 9.62 5.27
CA GLU A 152 -4.89 8.77 6.44
C GLU A 152 -5.72 7.53 6.09
N GLN A 153 -6.68 7.64 5.17
CA GLN A 153 -7.46 6.48 4.76
C GLN A 153 -6.62 5.46 3.99
N ILE A 154 -5.74 5.92 3.10
CA ILE A 154 -4.82 5.03 2.37
C ILE A 154 -3.84 4.38 3.35
N THR A 155 -3.24 5.15 4.25
CA THR A 155 -2.35 4.65 5.30
C THR A 155 -3.05 3.57 6.14
N TYR A 156 -4.27 3.86 6.62
CA TYR A 156 -5.04 2.90 7.40
C TYR A 156 -5.28 1.57 6.66
N GLN A 157 -5.56 1.62 5.36
CA GLN A 157 -5.74 0.40 4.57
C GLN A 157 -4.42 -0.36 4.38
N ILE A 158 -3.30 0.33 4.17
CA ILE A 158 -1.97 -0.29 4.06
C ILE A 158 -1.59 -0.95 5.40
N ASP A 159 -1.86 -0.29 6.53
CA ASP A 159 -1.58 -0.82 7.87
C ASP A 159 -2.37 -2.10 8.16
N ILE A 160 -3.67 -2.14 7.79
CA ILE A 160 -4.49 -3.36 7.90
C ILE A 160 -3.89 -4.50 7.07
N ILE A 161 -3.45 -4.21 5.84
CA ILE A 161 -2.82 -5.22 4.98
C ILE A 161 -1.54 -5.75 5.60
N ASP A 162 -0.68 -4.86 6.10
CA ASP A 162 0.55 -5.25 6.81
C ASP A 162 0.24 -6.17 7.99
N GLU A 163 -0.70 -5.77 8.86
CA GLU A 163 -1.14 -6.56 10.02
C GLU A 163 -1.59 -7.97 9.62
N HIS A 164 -2.44 -8.09 8.59
CA HIS A 164 -2.89 -9.39 8.12
C HIS A 164 -1.78 -10.26 7.54
N ILE A 165 -0.81 -9.68 6.82
CA ILE A 165 0.34 -10.44 6.31
C ILE A 165 1.14 -11.04 7.46
N HIS A 166 1.37 -10.27 8.53
CA HIS A 166 2.09 -10.75 9.71
C HIS A 166 1.31 -11.85 10.43
N HIS A 167 -0.02 -11.72 10.58
CA HIS A 167 -0.85 -12.77 11.16
C HIS A 167 -0.83 -14.07 10.31
N LEU A 168 -0.93 -13.95 8.98
CA LEU A 168 -0.88 -15.10 8.07
C LEU A 168 0.46 -15.83 8.09
N LYS A 169 1.57 -15.13 8.32
CA LYS A 169 2.89 -15.73 8.50
C LYS A 169 3.03 -16.42 9.86
N ALA A 170 2.56 -15.80 10.93
CA ALA A 170 2.61 -16.38 12.27
C ALA A 170 1.84 -17.70 12.36
N LEU A 171 0.70 -17.81 11.67
CA LEU A 171 -0.08 -19.06 11.63
C LEU A 171 0.65 -20.21 10.91
N GLU A 172 1.44 -19.92 9.86
CA GLU A 172 2.23 -20.96 9.18
C GLU A 172 3.35 -21.52 10.05
N GLU A 173 4.02 -20.64 10.81
CA GLU A 173 5.08 -21.04 11.74
C GLU A 173 4.55 -21.94 12.87
N VAL A 174 3.29 -21.75 13.29
CA VAL A 174 2.63 -22.58 14.32
C VAL A 174 2.15 -23.94 13.79
N THR A 175 1.89 -24.08 12.49
CA THR A 175 1.43 -25.35 11.88
C THR A 175 2.54 -26.33 11.50
N LEU A 176 3.81 -25.93 11.66
CA LEU A 176 5.00 -26.74 11.34
C LEU A 176 5.67 -27.38 12.57
N ASP A 177 5.12 -27.18 13.77
CA ASP A 177 5.50 -27.86 15.03
C ASP A 177 4.51 -28.98 15.39
#